data_AF-A0A7K3WLG2-F1
#
_entry.id   AF-A0A7K3WLG2-F1
#
_cell.length_a   1.000
_cell.length_b   1.000
_cell.length_c   1.000
_cell.angle_alpha   90.00
_cell.angle_beta   90.00
_cell.angle_gamma   90.00
#
_symmetry.space_group_name_H-M   'P 1'
#
loop_
_entity.id
_entity.type
_entity.pdbx_description
1 polymer ?
#
loop_
_entity_poly.entity_id
_entity_poly.type
_entity_poly.pdbx_seq_one_letter_code
_entity_poly.pdbx_strand_id
1 'polypeptide(L)'
;SMDIEKRRGITVRASTTSIIWNGVKCNIIDTPGHMDFIAEVERTFKMLDGAVLILSAKEGIQAQTKLLFSTLQKLQIPTIIFINKI
;
A
#
# COMPACT_ATOMS: atom_id res chain seq x y z
N SER A 1 -8.92 19.12 1.35
CA SER A 1 -8.06 17.91 1.31
C SER A 1 -8.77 16.71 0.70
N MET A 2 -9.96 16.31 1.19
CA MET A 2 -10.78 15.26 0.54
C MET A 2 -11.24 15.57 -0.89
N ASP A 3 -11.35 16.87 -1.25
CA ASP A 3 -11.83 17.29 -2.59
C ASP A 3 -10.87 17.01 -3.74
N ILE A 4 -9.59 16.77 -3.46
CA ILE A 4 -8.59 16.42 -4.49
C ILE A 4 -8.61 14.91 -4.74
N GLU A 5 -8.67 14.10 -3.67
CA GLU A 5 -8.78 12.64 -3.75
C GLU A 5 -10.07 12.22 -4.48
N LYS A 6 -11.22 12.81 -4.13
CA LYS A 6 -12.49 12.54 -4.81
C LYS A 6 -12.48 12.90 -6.29
N ARG A 7 -11.78 13.96 -6.70
CA ARG A 7 -11.72 14.39 -8.11
C ARG A 7 -10.79 13.54 -8.96
N ARG A 8 -9.73 13.00 -8.37
CA ARG A 8 -8.72 12.20 -9.09
C ARG A 8 -8.90 10.69 -8.92
N GLY A 9 -9.72 10.25 -7.98
CA GLY A 9 -9.92 8.82 -7.69
C GLY A 9 -8.66 8.14 -7.16
N ILE A 10 -7.73 8.91 -6.57
CA ILE A 10 -6.47 8.42 -6.02
C ILE A 10 -6.35 8.77 -4.55
N THR A 11 -5.80 7.86 -3.75
CA THR A 11 -5.38 8.13 -2.37
C THR A 11 -4.12 9.00 -2.43
N VAL A 12 -4.20 10.19 -1.83
CA VAL A 12 -3.12 11.20 -1.82
C VAL A 12 -2.36 11.16 -0.50
N ARG A 13 -3.00 10.75 0.60
CA ARG A 13 -2.35 10.63 1.91
C ARG A 13 -2.52 9.24 2.50
N ALA A 14 -1.51 8.82 3.26
CA ALA A 14 -1.66 7.60 4.04
C ALA A 14 -2.79 7.75 5.07
N SER A 15 -3.70 6.77 5.14
CA SER A 15 -4.75 6.70 6.15
C SER A 15 -4.49 5.54 7.10
N THR A 16 -4.83 5.72 8.38
CA THR A 16 -4.60 4.69 9.40
C THR A 16 -5.91 4.27 10.04
N THR A 17 -6.05 2.97 10.30
CA THR A 17 -7.14 2.42 11.10
C THR A 17 -6.64 1.26 11.95
N SER A 18 -7.34 0.96 13.04
CA SER A 18 -7.01 -0.16 13.93
C SER A 18 -8.23 -1.05 14.07
N ILE A 19 -8.02 -2.37 13.98
CA ILE A 19 -9.04 -3.38 14.24
C ILE A 19 -8.52 -4.41 15.25
N ILE A 20 -9.43 -5.13 15.90
CA ILE A 20 -9.08 -6.32 16.68
C ILE A 20 -9.62 -7.53 15.92
N TRP A 21 -8.73 -8.43 15.51
CA TRP A 21 -9.07 -9.66 14.80
C TRP A 21 -8.53 -10.85 15.58
N ASN A 22 -9.40 -11.78 15.98
CA ASN A 22 -9.04 -12.97 16.77
C ASN A 22 -8.20 -12.65 18.02
N GLY A 23 -8.52 -11.56 18.71
CA GLY A 23 -7.79 -11.10 19.91
C GLY A 23 -6.47 -10.38 19.63
N VAL A 24 -6.07 -10.22 18.37
CA VAL A 24 -4.86 -9.50 17.95
C VAL A 24 -5.25 -8.11 17.46
N LYS A 25 -4.57 -7.06 17.97
CA LYS A 25 -4.72 -5.70 17.45
C LYS A 25 -3.91 -5.55 16.16
N CYS A 26 -4.59 -5.26 15.05
CA CYS A 26 -3.98 -4.99 13.77
C CYS A 26 -4.10 -3.50 13.44
N ASN A 27 -2.99 -2.85 13.13
CA ASN A 27 -2.97 -1.48 12.64
C ASN A 27 -2.77 -1.53 11.12
N ILE A 28 -3.69 -0.94 10.38
CA ILE A 28 -3.69 -0.92 8.92
C ILE A 28 -3.28 0.49 8.50
N ILE A 29 -2.28 0.56 7.64
CA ILE A 29 -1.85 1.81 7.00
C ILE A 29 -2.13 1.67 5.50
N ASP A 30 -3.06 2.46 4.99
CA ASP A 30 -3.28 2.61 3.56
C ASP A 30 -2.22 3.56 3.01
N THR A 31 -1.48 3.14 1.99
CA THR A 31 -0.43 3.95 1.37
C THR A 31 -0.89 4.51 0.02
N PRO A 32 -0.56 5.75 -0.33
CA PRO A 32 -0.82 6.29 -1.66
C PRO A 32 -0.26 5.37 -2.76
N GLY A 33 -1.12 4.97 -3.70
CA GLY A 33 -0.77 4.10 -4.82
C GLY A 33 -0.24 4.85 -6.04
N HIS A 34 0.11 6.14 -5.94
CA HIS A 34 0.52 6.96 -7.09
C HIS A 34 2.01 7.34 -7.02
N MET A 35 2.71 7.32 -8.17
CA MET A 35 4.17 7.53 -8.24
C MET A 35 4.65 8.86 -7.65
N ASP A 36 3.83 9.91 -7.78
CA ASP A 36 4.10 11.24 -7.22
C ASP A 36 4.35 11.24 -5.70
N PHE A 37 4.00 10.16 -4.99
CA PHE A 37 4.12 10.04 -3.53
C PHE A 37 5.12 8.96 -3.09
N ILE A 38 6.04 8.53 -3.95
CA ILE A 38 7.00 7.46 -3.66
C ILE A 38 7.81 7.71 -2.37
N ALA A 39 8.23 8.96 -2.11
CA ALA A 39 8.99 9.31 -0.91
C ALA A 39 8.16 9.21 0.38
N GLU A 40 6.85 9.42 0.29
CA GLU A 40 5.92 9.25 1.41
C GLU A 40 5.65 7.76 1.67
N VAL A 41 5.51 6.97 0.60
CA VAL A 41 5.39 5.52 0.67
C VAL A 41 6.61 4.89 1.32
N GLU A 42 7.82 5.29 0.92
CA GLU A 42 9.07 4.77 1.51
C GLU A 42 9.21 5.09 3.00
N ARG A 43 8.78 6.28 3.43
CA ARG A 43 8.75 6.63 4.86
C ARG A 43 7.76 5.78 5.63
N THR A 44 6.61 5.49 5.02
CA THR A 44 5.57 4.67 5.63
C THR A 44 6.02 3.21 5.77
N PHE A 45 6.71 2.67 4.77
CA PHE A 45 7.20 1.28 4.80
C PHE A 45 8.15 1.01 5.97
N LYS A 46 8.97 1.99 6.38
CA LYS A 46 9.87 1.84 7.53
C LYS A 46 9.15 1.62 8.87
N MET A 47 7.84 1.84 8.93
CA MET A 47 7.01 1.62 10.12
C MET A 47 6.22 0.32 10.08
N LEU A 48 6.31 -0.45 8.99
CA LEU A 48 5.51 -1.66 8.78
C LEU A 48 6.24 -2.90 9.27
N ASP A 49 5.54 -3.72 10.06
CA ASP A 49 5.97 -5.08 10.39
C ASP A 49 5.72 -6.07 9.24
N GLY A 50 4.81 -5.72 8.32
CA GLY A 50 4.45 -6.52 7.15
C GLY A 50 3.59 -5.72 6.16
N ALA A 51 3.52 -6.20 4.91
CA ALA A 51 2.79 -5.55 3.83
C ALA A 51 1.89 -6.53 3.08
N VAL A 52 0.78 -6.03 2.54
CA VAL A 52 -0.06 -6.73 1.57
C VAL A 52 -0.01 -5.97 0.24
N LEU A 53 0.59 -6.57 -0.78
CA LEU A 53 0.68 -6.00 -2.12
C LEU A 53 -0.49 -6.47 -2.97
N ILE A 54 -1.40 -5.55 -3.30
CA ILE A 54 -2.60 -5.82 -4.09
C ILE A 54 -2.30 -5.67 -5.58
N LEU A 55 -2.58 -6.72 -6.36
CA LEU A 55 -2.41 -6.75 -7.81
C LEU A 55 -3.78 -6.91 -8.49
N SER A 56 -4.03 -6.16 -9.56
CA SER A 56 -5.24 -6.34 -10.38
C SER A 56 -5.03 -7.47 -11.39
N ALA A 57 -5.89 -8.48 -11.40
CA ALA A 57 -5.86 -9.58 -12.37
C ALA A 57 -6.04 -9.08 -13.82
N LYS A 58 -6.83 -8.00 -13.99
CA LYS A 58 -7.11 -7.40 -15.31
C LYS A 58 -5.93 -6.57 -15.84
N GLU A 59 -5.24 -5.86 -14.96
CA GLU A 59 -4.17 -4.93 -15.33
C GLU A 59 -2.77 -5.56 -15.26
N GLY A 60 -2.62 -6.69 -14.55
CA GLY A 60 -1.36 -7.40 -14.38
C GLY A 60 -0.31 -6.62 -13.58
N ILE A 61 0.95 -7.00 -13.76
CA ILE A 61 2.09 -6.36 -13.09
C ILE A 61 2.49 -5.10 -13.84
N GLN A 62 2.46 -3.96 -13.16
CA GLN A 62 2.85 -2.67 -13.73
C GLN A 62 4.28 -2.29 -13.31
N ALA A 63 4.86 -1.26 -13.95
CA ALA A 63 6.18 -0.74 -13.59
C ALA A 63 6.23 -0.30 -12.12
N GLN A 64 5.16 0.35 -11.65
CA GLN A 64 5.04 0.79 -10.27
C GLN A 64 4.97 -0.38 -9.27
N THR A 65 4.27 -1.46 -9.63
CA THR A 65 4.24 -2.69 -8.83
C THR A 65 5.66 -3.20 -8.57
N LYS A 66 6.50 -3.25 -9.62
CA LYS A 66 7.88 -3.72 -9.51
C LYS A 66 8.72 -2.83 -8.60
N LEU A 67 8.54 -1.50 -8.71
CA LEU A 67 9.25 -0.54 -7.88
C LEU A 67 8.87 -0.70 -6.40
N LEU A 68 7.58 -0.74 -6.09
CA LEU A 68 7.09 -0.93 -4.71
C LEU A 68 7.57 -2.25 -4.12
N PHE A 69 7.47 -3.34 -4.89
CA PHE A 69 7.93 -4.66 -4.44
C PHE A 69 9.44 -4.68 -4.19
N SER A 70 10.24 -4.05 -5.07
CA SER A 70 11.69 -3.93 -4.87
C SER A 70 12.02 -3.15 -3.58
N THR A 71 11.30 -2.08 -3.28
CA THR A 71 11.47 -1.33 -2.03
C THR A 71 11.12 -2.18 -0.81
N LEU A 72 10.00 -2.90 -0.83
CA LEU A 72 9.63 -3.82 0.26
C LEU A 72 10.70 -4.90 0.50
N GLN A 73 11.25 -5.47 -0.57
CA GLN A 73 12.34 -6.45 -0.48
C GLN A 73 13.62 -5.85 0.09
N LYS A 74 14.02 -4.64 -0.32
CA LYS A 74 15.21 -3.95 0.22
C LYS A 74 15.06 -3.66 1.72
N LEU A 75 13.86 -3.35 2.17
CA LEU A 75 13.54 -3.13 3.58
C LEU A 75 13.30 -4.45 4.35
N GLN A 76 13.38 -5.59 3.68
CA GLN A 76 13.14 -6.92 4.24
C GLN A 76 11.77 -7.07 4.92
N ILE A 77 10.75 -6.37 4.40
CA ILE A 77 9.40 -6.41 4.94
C ILE A 77 8.67 -7.66 4.41
N PRO A 78 8.20 -8.57 5.28
CA PRO A 78 7.38 -9.70 4.86
C PRO A 78 6.15 -9.22 4.06
N THR A 79 6.00 -9.72 2.84
CA THR A 79 4.98 -9.23 1.91
C THR A 79 4.09 -10.37 1.43
N ILE A 80 2.78 -10.24 1.64
CA ILE A 80 1.75 -11.11 1.06
C ILE A 80 1.30 -10.48 -0.26
N ILE A 81 1.21 -11.28 -1.33
CA ILE A 81 0.65 -10.84 -2.61
C ILE A 81 -0.82 -11.23 -2.67
N PHE A 82 -1.70 -10.27 -2.95
CA PHE A 82 -3.13 -10.49 -3.09
C PHE A 82 -3.58 -10.12 -4.51
N ILE A 83 -4.17 -11.06 -5.24
CA ILE A 83 -4.71 -10.82 -6.59
C ILE A 83 -6.19 -10.46 -6.47
N ASN A 84 -6.55 -9.28 -6.97
CA ASN A 84 -7.89 -8.69 -6.91
C ASN A 84 -8.51 -8.58 -8.32
N LYS A 85 -9.81 -8.33 -8.39
CA LYS A 85 -10.59 -8.11 -9.62
C LYS A 85 -10.56 -9.32 -10.59
N ILE A 86 -10.68 -10.53 -10.06
CA ILE A 86 -10.89 -11.77 -10.84
C ILE A 86 -12.16 -11.64 -11.70
#